data_AF-A0A1Q8LTX9-F1
#
_entry.id   AF-A0A1Q8LTX9-F1
#
_cell.length_a   1.000
_cell.length_b   1.000
_cell.length_c   1.000
_cell.angle_alpha   90.00
_cell.angle_beta   90.00
_cell.angle_gamma   90.00
#
_symmetry.space_group_name_H-M   'P 1'
#
loop_
_entity.id
_entity.type
_entity.pdbx_description
1 polymer ?
#
loop_
_entity_poly.entity_id
_entity_poly.type
_entity_poly.pdbx_seq_one_letter_code
_entity_poly.pdbx_strand_id
1 'polypeptide(L)'
;MLRYLGIDAQESEDLKFADRPLRLQALSTLEVFNATGFTDLPRPVRLMFERRYLRVQVLSDKSDLDVRFELFRRLNVGAVALTPQEIRGCVYRGPFNTMVADLSRDKNFRDTVKLQQQNQSNATFEEIVLKFFAYLNSADAYDGKVTQFLNSYMGERAADTDLADDRELFTKVVAHLAKVTDGKPFLRSRTNITPVNQLEAVLVGIVLQRQFGVW
;
A
#
# COMPACT_ATOMS: atom_id res chain seq x y z
N MET A 1 29.31 14.04 6.01
CA MET A 1 28.29 13.81 7.06
C MET A 1 27.28 14.93 6.95
N LEU A 2 26.08 14.66 6.46
CA LEU A 2 25.06 15.70 6.34
C LEU A 2 24.59 16.03 7.77
N ARG A 3 25.27 16.97 8.41
CA ARG A 3 24.77 17.68 9.59
C ARG A 3 23.79 18.72 9.06
N TYR A 4 22.59 18.28 8.69
CA TYR A 4 21.43 19.16 8.72
C TYR A 4 20.64 18.79 9.96
N LEU A 5 21.07 19.39 11.05
CA LEU A 5 20.25 19.64 12.22
C LEU A 5 20.43 21.13 12.44
N GLY A 6 19.34 21.88 12.45
CA GLY A 6 19.30 23.00 13.37
C GLY A 6 19.63 22.39 14.73
N ILE A 7 20.83 22.69 15.23
CA ILE A 7 21.36 22.16 16.50
C ILE A 7 20.45 22.60 17.68
N ASP A 8 19.42 23.40 17.40
CA ASP A 8 18.46 23.96 18.34
C ASP A 8 17.03 23.39 18.23
N ALA A 9 16.78 22.34 17.43
CA ALA A 9 15.45 21.71 17.37
C ALA A 9 15.29 20.66 18.48
N GLN A 10 14.37 20.91 19.43
CA GLN A 10 14.04 20.01 20.55
C GLN A 10 13.73 18.56 20.14
N GLU A 11 13.27 18.34 18.90
CA GLU A 11 12.86 17.03 18.37
C GLU A 11 14.03 16.14 17.92
N SER A 12 15.29 16.60 18.02
CA SER A 12 16.45 15.81 17.61
C SER A 12 16.73 14.60 18.52
N GLU A 13 16.22 14.61 19.76
CA GLU A 13 16.35 13.52 20.72
C GLU A 13 15.53 12.29 20.34
N ASP A 14 14.44 12.46 19.57
CA ASP A 14 13.59 11.37 19.09
C ASP A 14 14.18 10.64 17.87
N LEU A 15 15.19 11.23 17.23
CA LEU A 15 15.87 10.60 16.10
C LEU A 15 16.82 9.53 16.62
N LYS A 16 16.38 8.28 16.55
CA LYS A 16 17.26 7.11 16.77
C LYS A 16 18.29 7.02 15.65
N PHE A 17 19.43 7.70 15.84
CA PHE A 17 20.58 7.52 14.98
C PHE A 17 21.07 6.07 15.08
N ALA A 18 21.41 5.45 13.95
CA ALA A 18 21.99 4.12 13.96
C ALA A 18 23.33 4.15 14.71
N ASP A 19 23.50 3.28 15.70
CA ASP A 19 24.77 3.12 16.46
C ASP A 19 25.94 2.73 15.56
N ARG A 20 25.66 2.23 14.35
CA ARG A 20 26.65 1.79 13.38
C ARG A 20 26.47 2.55 12.06
N PRO A 21 27.58 2.97 11.42
CA PRO A 21 27.51 3.60 10.12
C PRO A 21 26.92 2.62 9.09
N LEU A 22 26.08 3.15 8.20
CA LEU A 22 25.46 2.39 7.13
C LEU A 22 26.55 1.83 6.20
N ARG A 23 26.44 0.53 5.90
CA ARG A 23 27.36 -0.20 5.01
C ARG A 23 26.64 -0.54 3.71
N LEU A 24 27.37 -0.47 2.61
CA LEU A 24 26.84 -0.83 1.30
C LEU A 24 26.58 -2.34 1.25
N GLN A 25 25.47 -2.73 0.62
CA GLN A 25 25.05 -4.12 0.49
C GLN A 25 24.26 -4.30 -0.82
N ALA A 26 24.20 -5.54 -1.31
CA ALA A 26 23.45 -5.91 -2.52
C ALA A 26 23.83 -5.14 -3.80
N LEU A 27 25.08 -4.68 -3.92
CA LEU A 27 25.60 -4.12 -5.17
C LEU A 27 25.97 -5.27 -6.11
N SER A 28 25.27 -5.40 -7.24
CA SER A 28 25.52 -6.45 -8.26
C SER A 28 26.60 -6.09 -9.28
N THR A 29 26.84 -4.79 -9.51
CA THR A 29 27.88 -4.32 -10.45
C THR A 29 29.19 -3.97 -9.76
N LEU A 30 29.10 -3.45 -8.53
CA LEU A 30 30.24 -2.98 -7.73
C LEU A 30 30.38 -3.83 -6.47
N GLU A 31 30.45 -5.14 -6.64
CA GLU A 31 30.46 -6.11 -5.53
C GLU A 31 31.58 -5.87 -4.52
N VAL A 32 32.73 -5.34 -4.98
CA VAL A 32 33.90 -5.01 -4.14
C VAL A 32 33.59 -3.98 -3.05
N PHE A 33 32.53 -3.17 -3.22
CA PHE A 33 32.12 -2.20 -2.21
C PHE A 33 31.07 -2.75 -1.24
N ASN A 34 30.60 -3.99 -1.40
CA ASN A 34 29.74 -4.60 -0.39
C ASN A 34 30.48 -4.70 0.96
N ALA A 35 29.73 -4.50 2.04
CA ALA A 35 30.20 -4.37 3.41
C ALA A 35 31.14 -3.17 3.70
N THR A 36 31.42 -2.29 2.75
CA THR A 36 32.22 -1.06 3.00
C THR A 36 31.37 0.07 3.58
N GLY A 37 31.92 0.83 4.52
CA GLY A 37 31.33 2.06 5.06
C GLY A 37 31.82 3.31 4.32
N PHE A 38 31.20 4.46 4.58
CA PHE A 38 31.55 5.72 3.91
C PHE A 38 33.04 6.09 4.02
N THR A 39 33.67 5.84 5.17
CA THR A 39 35.10 6.09 5.40
C THR A 39 36.01 5.21 4.57
N ASP A 40 35.55 4.01 4.23
CA ASP A 40 36.32 2.98 3.54
C ASP A 40 36.33 3.21 2.02
N LEU A 41 35.45 4.08 1.52
CA LEU A 41 35.34 4.38 0.10
C LEU A 41 36.52 5.23 -0.42
N PRO A 42 36.96 5.03 -1.68
CA PRO A 42 37.95 5.89 -2.32
C PRO A 42 37.56 7.37 -2.29
N ARG A 43 38.54 8.26 -2.17
CA ARG A 43 38.31 9.72 -2.09
C ARG A 43 37.41 10.27 -3.21
N PRO A 44 37.55 9.86 -4.49
CA PRO A 44 36.65 10.33 -5.56
C PRO A 44 35.18 9.95 -5.31
N VAL A 45 34.93 8.73 -4.83
CA VAL A 45 33.57 8.25 -4.51
C VAL A 45 33.00 8.99 -3.31
N ARG A 46 33.80 9.20 -2.24
CA ARG A 46 33.39 10.02 -1.09
C ARG A 46 33.01 11.43 -1.51
N LEU A 47 33.80 12.06 -2.40
CA LEU A 47 33.50 13.39 -2.94
C LEU A 47 32.20 13.41 -3.75
N MET A 48 31.87 12.34 -4.50
CA MET A 48 30.59 12.23 -5.21
C MET A 48 29.41 12.24 -4.24
N PHE A 49 29.49 11.50 -3.13
CA PHE A 49 28.45 11.51 -2.09
C PHE A 49 28.39 12.87 -1.36
N GLU A 50 29.53 13.46 -1.00
CA GLU A 50 29.60 14.76 -0.31
C GLU A 50 29.04 15.92 -1.14
N ARG A 51 29.20 15.86 -2.46
CA ARG A 51 28.72 16.90 -3.39
C ARG A 51 27.30 16.65 -3.89
N ARG A 52 26.69 15.50 -3.58
CA ARG A 52 25.32 15.20 -4.01
C ARG A 52 24.34 16.00 -3.15
N TYR A 53 23.59 16.89 -3.78
CA TYR A 53 22.50 17.59 -3.11
C TYR A 53 21.39 16.61 -2.71
N LEU A 54 20.94 16.68 -1.46
CA LEU A 54 19.70 16.04 -1.04
C LEU A 54 18.53 16.94 -1.39
N ARG A 55 17.61 16.44 -2.22
CA ARG A 55 16.37 17.15 -2.54
C ARG A 55 15.33 16.86 -1.47
N VAL A 56 15.01 17.86 -0.66
CA VAL A 56 13.88 17.81 0.28
C VAL A 56 12.69 18.52 -0.36
N GLN A 57 11.54 17.86 -0.41
CA GLN A 57 10.28 18.45 -0.87
C GLN A 57 9.27 18.37 0.26
N VAL A 58 8.91 19.52 0.81
CA VAL A 58 7.90 19.64 1.86
C VAL A 58 6.55 19.81 1.19
N LEU A 59 5.62 18.92 1.50
CA LEU A 59 4.23 19.02 1.08
C LEU A 59 3.45 19.60 2.26
N SER A 60 2.85 20.78 2.08
CA SER A 60 1.93 21.33 3.08
C SER A 60 0.67 20.46 3.14
N ASP A 61 0.22 20.22 4.37
CA ASP A 61 -1.07 19.63 4.75
C ASP A 61 -2.30 20.36 4.19
N LYS A 62 -2.15 21.63 3.79
CA LYS A 62 -3.19 22.43 3.10
C LYS A 62 -3.37 22.05 1.63
N SER A 63 -2.50 21.21 1.08
CA SER A 63 -2.60 20.77 -0.31
C SER A 63 -3.70 19.72 -0.43
N ASP A 64 -4.48 19.80 -1.49
CA ASP A 64 -5.48 18.79 -1.85
C ASP A 64 -4.85 17.38 -1.85
N LEU A 65 -5.59 16.38 -1.35
CA LEU A 65 -5.11 15.00 -1.23
C LEU A 65 -4.72 14.42 -2.59
N ASP A 66 -5.42 14.77 -3.66
CA ASP A 66 -5.09 14.31 -5.01
C ASP A 66 -3.79 14.92 -5.53
N VAL A 67 -3.52 16.18 -5.19
CA VAL A 67 -2.24 16.84 -5.48
C VAL A 67 -1.11 16.15 -4.72
N ARG A 68 -1.34 15.80 -3.44
CA ARG A 68 -0.37 15.04 -2.65
C ARG A 68 -0.11 13.66 -3.25
N PHE A 69 -1.17 12.93 -3.62
CA PHE A 69 -1.06 11.64 -4.29
C PHE A 69 -0.21 11.72 -5.55
N GLU A 70 -0.49 12.68 -6.43
CA GLU A 70 0.23 12.87 -7.68
C GLU A 70 1.70 13.24 -7.45
N LEU A 71 1.98 14.10 -6.47
CA LEU A 71 3.35 14.45 -6.10
C LEU A 71 4.11 13.24 -5.56
N PHE A 72 3.53 12.46 -4.64
CA PHE A 72 4.15 11.22 -4.18
C PHE A 72 4.40 10.25 -5.32
N ARG A 73 3.44 10.07 -6.23
CA ARG A 73 3.60 9.21 -7.40
C ARG A 73 4.80 9.62 -8.25
N ARG A 74 4.93 10.92 -8.56
CA ARG A 74 6.05 11.45 -9.35
C ARG A 74 7.40 11.30 -8.65
N LEU A 75 7.44 11.48 -7.33
CA LEU A 75 8.67 11.34 -6.55
C LEU A 75 9.20 9.91 -6.55
N ASN A 76 8.30 8.93 -6.55
CA ASN A 76 8.68 7.51 -6.49
C ASN A 76 9.04 6.89 -7.85
N VAL A 77 8.92 7.62 -8.97
CA VAL A 77 9.30 7.12 -10.31
C VAL A 77 10.80 6.84 -10.43
N GLY A 78 11.64 7.56 -9.70
CA GLY A 78 13.10 7.40 -9.75
C GLY A 78 13.69 6.30 -8.85
N ALA A 79 12.86 5.60 -8.08
CA ALA A 79 13.24 4.54 -7.15
C ALA A 79 12.41 3.26 -7.43
N VAL A 80 12.39 2.31 -6.49
CA VAL A 80 11.39 1.23 -6.53
C VAL A 80 10.01 1.88 -6.40
N ALA A 81 9.26 1.89 -7.51
CA ALA A 81 8.00 2.60 -7.58
C ALA A 81 6.97 1.93 -6.67
N LEU A 82 6.44 2.73 -5.73
CA LEU A 82 5.30 2.32 -4.92
C LEU A 82 4.07 2.11 -5.81
N THR A 83 3.24 1.13 -5.45
CA THR A 83 1.95 0.94 -6.11
C THR A 83 1.02 2.11 -5.78
N PRO A 84 -0.03 2.35 -6.61
CA PRO A 84 -1.05 3.34 -6.29
C PRO A 84 -1.63 3.15 -4.88
N GLN A 85 -1.90 1.90 -4.46
CA GLN A 85 -2.44 1.64 -3.14
C GLN A 85 -1.46 1.93 -2.00
N GLU A 86 -0.17 1.67 -2.17
CA GLU A 86 0.86 2.05 -1.20
C GLU A 86 0.93 3.57 -1.00
N ILE A 87 0.80 4.32 -2.10
CA ILE A 87 0.71 5.78 -2.04
C ILE A 87 -0.59 6.20 -1.33
N ARG A 88 -1.72 5.56 -1.63
CA ARG A 88 -3.00 5.87 -0.94
C ARG A 88 -2.89 5.67 0.57
N GLY A 89 -2.29 4.56 1.01
CA GLY A 89 -2.10 4.27 2.43
C GLY A 89 -1.27 5.34 3.16
N CYS A 90 -0.38 6.03 2.44
CA CYS A 90 0.42 7.13 2.98
C CYS A 90 -0.32 8.47 2.97
N VAL A 91 -1.12 8.74 1.95
CA VAL A 91 -1.78 10.03 1.70
C VAL A 91 -3.13 10.15 2.40
N TYR A 92 -3.98 9.13 2.29
CA TYR A 92 -5.34 9.09 2.85
C TYR A 92 -5.33 8.37 4.20
N ARG A 93 -4.74 9.03 5.22
CA ARG A 93 -4.67 8.47 6.58
C ARG A 93 -6.01 8.61 7.30
N GLY A 94 -6.32 7.63 8.13
CA GLY A 94 -7.50 7.66 9.00
C GLY A 94 -8.02 6.25 9.33
N PRO A 95 -9.10 6.14 10.11
CA PRO A 95 -9.58 4.85 10.62
C PRO A 95 -10.01 3.89 9.50
N PHE A 96 -10.57 4.42 8.40
CA PHE A 96 -10.95 3.59 7.24
C PHE A 96 -9.74 2.92 6.57
N ASN A 97 -8.65 3.67 6.35
CA ASN A 97 -7.43 3.08 5.80
C ASN A 97 -6.82 2.01 6.73
N THR A 98 -6.87 2.24 8.05
CA THR A 98 -6.47 1.24 9.05
C THR A 98 -7.34 -0.02 8.95
N MET A 99 -8.66 0.14 8.83
CA MET A 99 -9.57 -0.99 8.63
C MET A 99 -9.24 -1.78 7.36
N VAL A 100 -9.04 -1.10 6.23
CA VAL A 100 -8.67 -1.75 4.96
C VAL A 100 -7.41 -2.59 5.14
N ALA A 101 -6.39 -2.05 5.82
CA ALA A 101 -5.16 -2.76 6.13
C ALA A 101 -5.39 -3.98 7.05
N ASP A 102 -6.23 -3.85 8.06
CA ASP A 102 -6.57 -4.97 8.96
C ASP A 102 -7.30 -6.10 8.23
N LEU A 103 -8.35 -5.76 7.47
CA LEU A 103 -9.16 -6.72 6.71
C LEU A 103 -8.34 -7.42 5.62
N SER A 104 -7.33 -6.75 5.06
CA SER A 104 -6.41 -7.36 4.10
C SER A 104 -5.60 -8.52 4.69
N ARG A 105 -5.52 -8.63 6.03
CA ARG A 105 -4.80 -9.69 6.75
C ARG A 105 -5.72 -10.79 7.26
N ASP A 106 -7.03 -10.68 7.03
CA ASP A 106 -7.98 -11.73 7.40
C ASP A 106 -7.53 -13.08 6.82
N LYS A 107 -7.58 -14.13 7.65
CA LYS A 107 -7.05 -15.45 7.29
C LYS A 107 -7.87 -16.08 6.16
N ASN A 108 -9.20 -16.01 6.22
CA ASN A 108 -10.06 -16.58 5.19
C ASN A 108 -9.82 -15.87 3.85
N PHE A 109 -9.64 -14.55 3.89
CA PHE A 109 -9.29 -13.77 2.71
C PHE A 109 -7.92 -14.16 2.14
N ARG A 110 -6.88 -14.26 2.98
CA ARG A 110 -5.53 -14.65 2.56
C ARG A 110 -5.46 -16.06 1.99
N ASP A 111 -6.21 -17.01 2.55
CA ASP A 111 -6.24 -18.39 2.08
C ASP A 111 -7.00 -18.53 0.75
N THR A 112 -8.03 -17.70 0.54
CA THR A 112 -8.85 -17.73 -0.69
C THR A 112 -8.27 -16.92 -1.85
N VAL A 113 -7.27 -16.07 -1.60
CA VAL A 113 -6.69 -15.18 -2.62
C VAL A 113 -5.21 -15.48 -2.83
N LYS A 114 -4.90 -16.13 -3.96
CA LYS A 114 -3.54 -16.48 -4.34
C LYS A 114 -2.99 -15.50 -5.36
N LEU A 115 -2.04 -14.66 -4.94
CA LEU A 115 -1.38 -13.66 -5.78
C LEU A 115 0.02 -14.10 -6.23
N GLN A 116 0.53 -13.46 -7.29
CA GLN A 116 1.93 -13.61 -7.70
C GLN A 116 2.87 -13.10 -6.61
N GLN A 117 4.10 -13.62 -6.54
CA GLN A 117 5.08 -13.30 -5.49
C GLN A 117 5.22 -11.78 -5.25
N GLN A 118 5.38 -11.00 -6.32
CA GLN A 118 5.53 -9.54 -6.26
C GLN A 118 4.32 -8.84 -5.63
N ASN A 119 3.12 -9.39 -5.82
CA ASN A 119 1.87 -8.84 -5.33
C ASN A 119 1.51 -9.33 -3.92
N GLN A 120 2.27 -10.26 -3.35
CA GLN A 120 2.07 -10.69 -1.97
C GLN A 120 2.73 -9.74 -0.96
N SER A 121 3.78 -9.03 -1.38
CA SER A 121 4.57 -8.13 -0.53
C SER A 121 4.25 -6.64 -0.73
N ASN A 122 3.39 -6.29 -1.68
CA ASN A 122 2.90 -4.92 -1.88
C ASN A 122 1.44 -4.81 -1.39
N ALA A 123 0.86 -3.61 -1.51
CA ALA A 123 -0.52 -3.35 -1.05
C ALA A 123 -1.65 -3.89 -1.96
N THR A 124 -1.43 -4.99 -2.71
CA THR A 124 -2.47 -5.53 -3.60
C THR A 124 -3.67 -6.09 -2.82
N PHE A 125 -3.45 -6.71 -1.67
CA PHE A 125 -4.56 -7.23 -0.85
C PHE A 125 -5.44 -6.08 -0.32
N GLU A 126 -4.82 -5.01 0.15
CA GLU A 126 -5.46 -3.77 0.57
C GLU A 126 -6.26 -3.14 -0.57
N GLU A 127 -5.74 -3.17 -1.81
CA GLU A 127 -6.46 -2.65 -2.97
C GLU A 127 -7.71 -3.48 -3.29
N ILE A 128 -7.66 -4.81 -3.15
CA ILE A 128 -8.83 -5.68 -3.35
C ILE A 128 -9.91 -5.38 -2.29
N VAL A 129 -9.52 -5.20 -1.02
CA VAL A 129 -10.45 -4.82 0.05
C VAL A 129 -11.07 -3.45 -0.24
N LEU A 130 -10.25 -2.47 -0.63
CA LEU A 130 -10.72 -1.13 -0.97
C LEU A 130 -11.71 -1.17 -2.14
N LYS A 131 -11.39 -1.92 -3.20
CA LYS A 131 -12.26 -2.09 -4.36
C LYS A 131 -13.58 -2.76 -4.00
N PHE A 132 -13.58 -3.74 -3.09
CA PHE A 132 -14.82 -4.35 -2.62
C PHE A 132 -15.79 -3.29 -2.08
N PHE A 133 -15.33 -2.43 -1.18
CA PHE A 133 -16.19 -1.37 -0.62
C PHE A 133 -16.55 -0.30 -1.65
N ALA A 134 -15.59 0.16 -2.44
CA ALA A 134 -15.84 1.19 -3.45
C ALA A 134 -16.87 0.71 -4.50
N TYR A 135 -16.72 -0.52 -5.01
CA TYR A 135 -17.69 -1.08 -5.96
C TYR A 135 -19.03 -1.43 -5.32
N LEU A 136 -19.07 -1.82 -4.04
CA LEU A 136 -20.33 -2.08 -3.36
C LEU A 136 -21.14 -0.78 -3.13
N ASN A 137 -20.46 0.28 -2.70
CA ASN A 137 -21.10 1.49 -2.17
C ASN A 137 -21.21 2.63 -3.19
N SER A 138 -20.38 2.61 -4.24
CA SER A 138 -20.22 3.75 -5.15
C SER A 138 -20.03 3.32 -6.61
N ALA A 139 -20.56 2.17 -7.02
CA ALA A 139 -20.46 1.68 -8.41
C ALA A 139 -20.91 2.72 -9.45
N ASP A 140 -21.97 3.48 -9.16
CA ASP A 140 -22.53 4.48 -10.07
C ASP A 140 -21.57 5.65 -10.34
N ALA A 141 -20.59 5.89 -9.46
CA ALA A 141 -19.57 6.92 -9.63
C ALA A 141 -18.37 6.44 -10.47
N TYR A 142 -18.32 5.17 -10.88
CA TYR A 142 -17.19 4.63 -11.63
C TYR A 142 -17.23 5.03 -13.11
N ASP A 143 -16.26 5.82 -13.56
CA ASP A 143 -16.14 6.34 -14.93
C ASP A 143 -15.13 5.57 -15.81
N GLY A 144 -14.62 4.43 -15.32
CA GLY A 144 -13.55 3.67 -15.98
C GLY A 144 -12.13 3.98 -15.48
N LYS A 145 -11.94 5.01 -14.64
CA LYS A 145 -10.62 5.38 -14.10
C LYS A 145 -10.45 4.88 -12.66
N VAL A 146 -10.00 3.63 -12.53
CA VAL A 146 -9.80 2.97 -11.22
C VAL A 146 -8.99 3.82 -10.24
N THR A 147 -7.91 4.46 -10.67
CA THR A 147 -7.08 5.24 -9.74
C THR A 147 -7.83 6.39 -9.10
N GLN A 148 -8.54 7.20 -9.90
CA GLN A 148 -9.31 8.35 -9.43
C GLN A 148 -10.50 7.89 -8.59
N PHE A 149 -11.21 6.86 -9.05
CA PHE A 149 -12.34 6.26 -8.34
C PHE A 149 -11.97 5.85 -6.90
N LEU A 150 -10.86 5.10 -6.75
CA LEU A 150 -10.40 4.66 -5.43
C LEU A 150 -9.82 5.80 -4.58
N ASN A 151 -9.24 6.83 -5.19
CA ASN A 151 -8.78 8.03 -4.48
C ASN A 151 -9.95 8.82 -3.89
N SER A 152 -10.99 9.05 -4.69
CA SER A 152 -12.22 9.73 -4.24
C SER A 152 -12.88 8.96 -3.09
N TYR A 153 -13.06 7.65 -3.25
CA TYR A 153 -13.66 6.81 -2.19
C TYR A 153 -12.84 6.80 -0.90
N MET A 154 -11.50 6.74 -1.00
CA MET A 154 -10.62 6.86 0.17
C MET A 154 -10.72 8.23 0.83
N GLY A 155 -10.81 9.31 0.05
CA GLY A 155 -10.97 10.68 0.56
C GLY A 155 -12.28 10.87 1.32
N GLU A 156 -13.39 10.37 0.77
CA GLU A 156 -14.72 10.45 1.37
C GLU A 156 -14.80 9.68 2.70
N ARG A 157 -14.20 8.49 2.76
CA ARG A 157 -14.25 7.61 3.94
C ARG A 157 -13.12 7.86 4.93
N ALA A 158 -12.16 8.74 4.64
CA ALA A 158 -10.91 8.88 5.41
C ALA A 158 -11.13 9.09 6.91
N ALA A 159 -12.09 9.96 7.27
CA ALA A 159 -12.39 10.32 8.66
C ALA A 159 -13.50 9.46 9.29
N ASP A 160 -14.03 8.47 8.59
CA ASP A 160 -15.10 7.63 9.10
C ASP A 160 -14.61 6.78 10.27
N THR A 161 -15.32 6.86 11.40
CA THR A 161 -15.04 6.11 12.62
C THR A 161 -16.03 4.98 12.87
N ASP A 162 -17.19 4.99 12.21
CA ASP A 162 -18.24 3.98 12.41
C ASP A 162 -18.10 2.86 11.35
N LEU A 163 -17.20 1.94 11.65
CA LEU A 163 -16.74 0.92 10.71
C LEU A 163 -17.05 -0.51 11.18
N ALA A 164 -17.89 -0.67 12.20
CA ALA A 164 -18.21 -1.99 12.76
C ALA A 164 -18.93 -2.87 11.74
N ASP A 165 -19.94 -2.31 11.08
CA ASP A 165 -20.73 -3.01 10.06
C ASP A 165 -19.90 -3.35 8.83
N ASP A 166 -19.00 -2.46 8.40
CA ASP A 166 -18.06 -2.71 7.31
C ASP A 166 -17.16 -3.92 7.60
N ARG A 167 -16.60 -3.97 8.82
CA ARG A 167 -15.74 -5.09 9.25
C ARG A 167 -16.52 -6.39 9.29
N GLU A 168 -17.71 -6.39 9.88
CA GLU A 168 -18.55 -7.57 9.97
C GLU A 168 -18.97 -8.06 8.58
N LEU A 169 -19.36 -7.13 7.69
CA LEU A 169 -19.77 -7.43 6.32
C LEU A 169 -18.64 -8.12 5.56
N PHE A 170 -17.46 -7.51 5.49
CA PHE A 170 -16.33 -8.08 4.75
C PHE A 170 -15.96 -9.45 5.30
N THR A 171 -15.86 -9.59 6.62
CA THR A 171 -15.50 -10.85 7.29
C THR A 171 -16.51 -11.96 6.96
N LYS A 172 -17.81 -11.66 6.98
CA LYS A 172 -18.87 -12.62 6.60
C LYS A 172 -18.79 -13.02 5.13
N VAL A 173 -18.48 -12.08 4.24
CA VAL A 173 -18.35 -12.35 2.79
C VAL A 173 -17.16 -13.26 2.51
N VAL A 174 -15.98 -12.96 3.07
CA VAL A 174 -14.79 -13.80 2.84
C VAL A 174 -14.88 -15.15 3.53
N ALA A 175 -15.53 -15.24 4.69
CA ALA A 175 -15.84 -16.52 5.33
C ALA A 175 -16.78 -17.38 4.47
N HIS A 176 -17.77 -16.76 3.83
CA HIS A 176 -18.66 -17.47 2.90
C HIS A 176 -17.90 -17.94 1.65
N LEU A 177 -17.07 -17.07 1.05
CA LEU A 177 -16.21 -17.45 -0.07
C LEU A 177 -15.31 -18.64 0.30
N ALA A 178 -14.65 -18.59 1.46
CA ALA A 178 -13.79 -19.66 1.94
C ALA A 178 -14.57 -20.98 2.15
N LYS A 179 -15.81 -20.91 2.61
CA LYS A 179 -16.67 -22.10 2.72
C LYS A 179 -16.97 -22.71 1.35
N VAL A 180 -17.30 -21.87 0.36
CA VAL A 180 -17.62 -22.33 -1.01
C VAL A 180 -16.40 -22.89 -1.73
N THR A 181 -15.19 -22.43 -1.39
CA THR A 181 -13.94 -22.93 -1.98
C THR A 181 -13.26 -24.02 -1.14
N ASP A 182 -13.88 -24.54 -0.08
CA ASP A 182 -13.28 -25.49 0.88
C ASP A 182 -11.93 -24.99 1.46
N GLY A 183 -11.82 -23.69 1.71
CA GLY A 183 -10.61 -23.03 2.18
C GLY A 183 -9.48 -22.97 1.15
N LYS A 184 -9.73 -23.34 -0.11
CA LYS A 184 -8.76 -23.26 -1.20
C LYS A 184 -8.81 -21.89 -1.89
N PRO A 185 -7.73 -21.50 -2.58
CA PRO A 185 -7.74 -20.30 -3.41
C PRO A 185 -8.85 -20.32 -4.47
N PHE A 186 -9.51 -19.17 -4.66
CA PHE A 186 -10.42 -18.93 -5.77
C PHE A 186 -9.62 -18.90 -7.08
N LEU A 187 -9.80 -19.93 -7.91
CA LEU A 187 -9.06 -20.13 -9.15
C LEU A 187 -10.02 -20.50 -10.29
N ARG A 188 -9.65 -20.09 -11.50
CA ARG A 188 -10.30 -20.56 -12.72
C ARG A 188 -9.59 -21.84 -13.20
N SER A 189 -10.28 -22.68 -13.95
CA SER A 189 -9.66 -23.80 -14.67
C SER A 189 -8.41 -23.32 -15.44
N ARG A 190 -7.29 -24.02 -15.24
CA ARG A 190 -5.97 -23.74 -15.85
C ARG A 190 -5.26 -22.47 -15.35
N THR A 191 -5.70 -21.82 -14.26
CA THR A 191 -4.94 -20.74 -13.61
C THR A 191 -4.39 -21.19 -12.26
N ASN A 192 -3.20 -20.70 -11.92
CA ASN A 192 -2.57 -20.96 -10.61
C ASN A 192 -2.53 -19.70 -9.72
N ILE A 193 -3.14 -18.62 -10.20
CA ILE A 193 -3.28 -17.32 -9.55
C ILE A 193 -4.75 -16.94 -9.61
N THR A 194 -5.22 -16.27 -8.58
CA THR A 194 -6.60 -15.79 -8.46
C THR A 194 -6.91 -14.73 -9.53
N PRO A 195 -7.94 -14.94 -10.37
CA PRO A 195 -8.36 -13.95 -11.35
C PRO A 195 -9.06 -12.78 -10.64
N VAL A 196 -8.29 -11.73 -10.33
CA VAL A 196 -8.71 -10.65 -9.41
C VAL A 196 -10.02 -9.97 -9.83
N ASN A 197 -10.22 -9.64 -11.11
CA ASN A 197 -11.49 -9.01 -11.55
C ASN A 197 -12.72 -9.90 -11.33
N GLN A 198 -12.56 -11.23 -11.43
CA GLN A 198 -13.66 -12.17 -11.17
C GLN A 198 -13.89 -12.31 -9.67
N LEU A 199 -12.82 -12.32 -8.87
CA LEU A 199 -12.91 -12.29 -7.42
C LEU A 199 -13.67 -11.04 -6.96
N GLU A 200 -13.30 -9.86 -7.47
CA GLU A 200 -13.95 -8.58 -7.16
C GLU A 200 -15.47 -8.65 -7.42
N ALA A 201 -15.87 -9.14 -8.59
CA ALA A 201 -17.27 -9.32 -8.94
C ALA A 201 -17.99 -10.33 -8.03
N VAL A 202 -17.33 -11.44 -7.67
CA VAL A 202 -17.89 -12.45 -6.76
C VAL A 202 -18.09 -11.88 -5.35
N LEU A 203 -17.12 -11.14 -4.81
CA LEU A 203 -17.21 -10.56 -3.48
C LEU A 203 -18.42 -9.61 -3.37
N VAL A 204 -18.60 -8.72 -4.36
CA VAL A 204 -19.77 -7.83 -4.44
C VAL A 204 -21.05 -8.63 -4.66
N GLY A 205 -21.02 -9.62 -5.56
CA GLY A 205 -22.16 -10.48 -5.87
C GLY A 205 -22.71 -11.26 -4.67
N ILE A 206 -21.84 -11.74 -3.76
CA ILE A 206 -22.24 -12.42 -2.51
C ILE A 206 -23.11 -11.49 -1.64
N VAL A 207 -22.77 -10.20 -1.58
CA VAL A 207 -23.55 -9.23 -0.79
C VAL A 207 -24.89 -8.96 -1.46
N LEU A 208 -24.89 -8.70 -2.77
CA LEU A 208 -26.11 -8.43 -3.52
C LEU A 208 -27.09 -9.61 -3.47
N GLN A 209 -26.61 -10.85 -3.64
CA GLN A 209 -27.46 -12.04 -3.50
C GLN A 209 -28.14 -12.10 -2.12
N ARG A 210 -27.45 -11.73 -1.04
CA ARG A 210 -28.02 -11.74 0.32
C ARG A 210 -29.11 -10.70 0.51
N GLN A 211 -29.01 -9.53 -0.14
CA GLN A 211 -30.10 -8.55 -0.15
C GLN A 211 -31.35 -9.09 -0.86
N PHE A 212 -31.19 -10.08 -1.75
CA PHE A 212 -32.28 -10.76 -2.47
C PHE A 212 -32.68 -12.14 -1.89
N GLY A 213 -32.13 -12.57 -0.76
CA GLY A 213 -32.76 -13.56 0.13
C GLY A 213 -32.64 -15.06 -0.20
N VAL A 214 -31.61 -15.55 -0.89
CA VAL A 214 -31.48 -16.99 -1.22
C VAL A 214 -30.28 -17.65 -0.54
N TRP A 215 -30.54 -18.72 0.24
CA TRP A 215 -29.57 -19.61 0.91
C TRP A 215 -29.23 -20.84 0.07
#